data_AF-A0A969WTC9-F1
#
_entry.id   AF-A0A969WTC9-F1
#
_cell.length_a   1.000
_cell.length_b   1.000
_cell.length_c   1.000
_cell.angle_alpha   90.00
_cell.angle_beta   90.00
_cell.angle_gamma   90.00
#
_symmetry.space_group_name_H-M   'P 1'
#
loop_
_entity.id
_entity.type
_entity.pdbx_description
1 polymer ?
#
loop_
_entity_poly.entity_id
_entity_poly.type
_entity_poly.pdbx_seq_one_letter_code
_entity_poly.pdbx_strand_id
1 'polypeptide(L)'
;MKPGKNDIKAEVKFEADELKLLQENSWQMTDSFGLDRRIDNLTGKKKVGFYSWDLDCLECVISGLQKTSKDKEVADRVARKIEEGYMFIKGK
;
A
#
# COMPACT_ATOMS: atom_id res chain seq x y z
N MET A 1 7.38 4.59 -13.07
CA MET A 1 6.52 4.36 -14.26
C MET A 1 5.51 5.51 -14.38
N LYS A 2 4.84 5.70 -15.52
CA LYS A 2 3.62 6.52 -15.62
C LYS A 2 2.46 5.58 -15.90
N PRO A 3 1.28 5.77 -15.29
CA PRO A 3 0.17 4.88 -15.55
C PRO A 3 -0.30 5.00 -17.01
N GLY A 4 -0.49 3.87 -17.66
CA GLY A 4 -1.09 3.75 -18.98
C GLY A 4 -2.60 4.00 -18.94
N LYS A 5 -3.21 4.21 -20.12
CA LYS A 5 -4.67 4.48 -20.24
C LYS A 5 -5.55 3.34 -19.73
N ASN A 6 -5.03 2.12 -19.67
CA ASN A 6 -5.76 0.92 -19.23
C ASN A 6 -5.37 0.48 -17.81
N ASP A 7 -4.55 1.26 -17.10
CA ASP A 7 -4.13 0.88 -15.76
C ASP A 7 -5.29 1.05 -14.77
N ILE A 8 -5.59 -0.04 -14.09
CA ILE A 8 -6.70 -0.14 -13.14
C ILE A 8 -6.18 0.19 -11.74
N LYS A 9 -6.98 0.95 -10.98
CA LYS A 9 -6.71 1.25 -9.58
C LYS A 9 -7.56 0.36 -8.68
N ALA A 10 -6.92 -0.27 -7.71
CA ALA A 10 -7.59 -0.84 -6.55
C ALA A 10 -7.85 0.25 -5.50
N GLU A 11 -9.09 0.40 -5.05
CA GLU A 11 -9.42 1.34 -3.98
C GLU A 11 -9.23 0.70 -2.61
N VAL A 12 -8.19 1.12 -1.88
CA VAL A 12 -7.85 0.60 -0.56
C VAL A 12 -8.09 1.67 0.51
N LYS A 13 -8.69 1.29 1.64
CA LYS A 13 -8.82 2.14 2.83
C LYS A 13 -7.95 1.58 3.94
N PHE A 14 -7.07 2.41 4.50
CA PHE A 14 -6.29 2.08 5.68
C PHE A 14 -6.95 2.65 6.94
N GLU A 15 -6.95 1.85 7.99
CA GLU A 15 -7.31 2.29 9.34
C GLU A 15 -6.14 3.08 9.95
N ALA A 16 -6.38 3.74 11.10
CA ALA A 16 -5.42 4.71 11.64
C ALA A 16 -4.05 4.11 12.01
N ASP A 17 -4.03 2.89 12.55
CA ASP A 17 -2.82 2.18 12.93
C ASP A 17 -2.08 1.58 11.72
N GLU A 18 -2.82 1.03 10.76
CA GLU A 18 -2.28 0.60 9.46
C GLU A 18 -1.63 1.76 8.72
N LEU A 19 -2.29 2.93 8.69
CA LEU A 19 -1.76 4.11 8.04
C LEU A 19 -0.51 4.62 8.76
N LYS A 20 -0.53 4.64 10.10
CA LYS A 20 0.64 5.03 10.89
C LYS A 20 1.85 4.13 10.58
N LEU A 21 1.65 2.82 10.51
CA LEU A 21 2.70 1.86 10.14
C LEU A 21 3.27 2.17 8.74
N LEU A 22 2.40 2.44 7.77
CA LEU A 22 2.81 2.80 6.41
C LEU A 22 3.59 4.12 6.36
N GLN A 23 3.18 5.13 7.12
CA GLN A 23 3.84 6.44 7.18
C GLN A 23 5.19 6.38 7.90
N GLU A 24 5.31 5.59 8.96
CA GLU A 24 6.59 5.36 9.65
C GLU A 24 7.62 4.65 8.76
N ASN A 25 7.16 3.95 7.72
CA ASN A 25 7.99 3.20 6.77
C ASN A 25 7.93 3.75 5.34
N SER A 26 7.40 4.96 5.14
CA SER A 26 7.22 5.56 3.80
C SER A 26 8.54 5.79 3.07
N TRP A 27 9.63 5.99 3.81
CA TRP A 27 10.99 6.10 3.28
C TRP A 27 11.47 4.83 2.55
N GLN A 28 10.87 3.66 2.82
CA GLN A 28 11.16 2.42 2.09
C GLN A 28 10.38 2.30 0.77
N MET A 29 9.43 3.22 0.51
CA MET A 29 8.56 3.21 -0.65
C MET A 29 8.99 4.19 -1.75
N THR A 30 10.19 4.78 -1.63
CA THR A 30 10.70 5.80 -2.56
C THR A 30 10.92 5.28 -3.99
N ASP A 31 10.99 3.96 -4.15
CA ASP A 31 11.21 3.30 -5.44
C ASP A 31 9.96 3.36 -6.35
N SER A 32 8.77 3.49 -5.76
CA SER A 32 7.54 3.73 -6.53
C SER A 32 7.24 5.22 -6.66
N PHE A 33 6.85 5.63 -7.87
CA PHE A 33 6.73 7.01 -8.36
C PHE A 33 5.97 7.95 -7.39
N GLY A 34 6.69 8.57 -6.46
CA GLY A 34 6.12 9.46 -5.44
C GLY A 34 5.16 8.78 -4.47
N LEU A 35 5.24 7.45 -4.33
CA LEU A 35 4.38 6.68 -3.43
C LEU A 35 4.65 7.06 -1.96
N ASP A 36 5.91 7.24 -1.60
CA ASP A 36 6.37 7.80 -0.32
C ASP A 36 5.57 9.05 0.07
N ARG A 37 5.56 10.08 -0.79
CA ARG A 37 4.84 11.33 -0.56
C ARG A 37 3.33 11.14 -0.55
N ARG A 38 2.81 10.22 -1.35
CA ARG A 38 1.37 9.94 -1.38
C ARG A 38 0.92 9.35 -0.05
N ILE A 39 1.66 8.38 0.49
CA ILE A 39 1.39 7.72 1.78
C ILE A 39 1.52 8.72 2.94
N ASP A 40 2.56 9.55 2.96
CA ASP A 40 2.75 10.58 3.99
C ASP A 40 1.58 11.58 4.05
N ASN A 41 1.00 11.92 2.90
CA ASN A 41 -0.13 12.85 2.82
C ASN A 41 -1.50 12.21 3.06
N LEU A 42 -1.57 10.89 3.28
CA LEU A 42 -2.85 10.24 3.57
C LEU A 42 -3.35 10.61 4.97
N THR A 43 -4.68 10.74 5.07
CA THR A 43 -5.36 11.07 6.32
C THR A 43 -6.26 9.93 6.84
N GLY A 44 -6.37 8.82 6.10
CA GLY A 44 -7.23 7.68 6.44
C GLY A 44 -8.73 7.89 6.25
N LYS A 45 -9.16 9.12 5.90
CA LYS A 45 -10.60 9.48 5.79
C LYS A 45 -11.31 8.90 4.57
N LYS A 46 -10.58 8.59 3.49
CA LYS A 46 -11.14 8.13 2.21
C LYS A 46 -10.32 6.95 1.69
N LYS A 47 -10.97 6.12 0.85
CA LYS A 47 -10.28 5.14 0.02
C LYS A 47 -9.31 5.86 -0.92
N VAL A 48 -8.19 5.21 -1.21
CA VAL A 48 -7.14 5.71 -2.09
C VAL A 48 -6.92 4.68 -3.18
N GLY A 49 -6.83 5.13 -4.42
CA GLY A 49 -6.55 4.26 -5.56
C GLY A 49 -5.07 3.95 -5.69
N PHE A 50 -4.72 2.66 -5.69
CA PHE A 50 -3.37 2.16 -5.92
C PHE A 50 -3.34 1.34 -7.21
N TYR A 51 -2.31 1.54 -8.02
CA TYR A 51 -2.06 0.68 -9.18
C TYR A 51 -1.32 -0.59 -8.77
N SER A 52 -1.25 -1.59 -9.66
CA SER A 52 -0.51 -2.85 -9.42
C SER A 52 0.91 -2.61 -8.89
N TRP A 53 1.69 -1.81 -9.58
CA TRP A 53 3.04 -1.38 -9.20
C TRP A 53 3.12 -0.56 -7.90
N ASP A 54 2.06 0.14 -7.51
CA ASP A 54 1.99 0.73 -6.15
C ASP A 54 1.82 -0.39 -5.10
N LEU A 55 0.97 -1.38 -5.39
CA LEU A 55 0.74 -2.55 -4.54
C LEU A 55 2.00 -3.43 -4.41
N ASP A 56 2.78 -3.60 -5.50
CA ASP A 56 4.06 -4.34 -5.48
C ASP A 56 5.06 -3.69 -4.52
N CYS A 57 5.15 -2.36 -4.55
CA CYS A 57 6.02 -1.61 -3.65
C CYS A 57 5.54 -1.71 -2.19
N LEU A 58 4.24 -1.59 -1.95
CA LEU A 58 3.65 -1.77 -0.62
C LEU A 58 3.90 -3.19 -0.09
N GLU A 59 3.68 -4.21 -0.91
CA GLU A 59 3.91 -5.62 -0.55
C GLU A 59 5.36 -5.86 -0.14
N CYS A 60 6.33 -5.34 -0.91
CA CYS A 60 7.75 -5.47 -0.59
C CYS A 60 8.06 -4.94 0.81
N VAL A 61 7.60 -3.73 1.14
CA VAL A 61 7.81 -3.12 2.46
C VAL A 61 7.12 -3.92 3.57
N ILE A 62 5.84 -4.24 3.39
CA ILE A 62 5.05 -4.96 4.38
C ILE A 62 5.60 -6.36 4.66
N SER A 63 6.08 -7.07 3.63
CA SER A 63 6.70 -8.38 3.79
C SER A 63 7.96 -8.35 4.67
N GLY A 64 8.70 -7.24 4.63
CA GLY A 64 9.85 -7.00 5.52
C GLY A 64 9.40 -6.76 6.96
N LEU A 65 8.34 -5.97 7.15
CA LEU A 65 7.77 -5.64 8.46
C LEU A 65 7.13 -6.85 9.16
N GLN A 66 6.52 -7.76 8.41
CA GLN A 66 5.97 -9.02 8.95
C GLN A 66 7.05 -9.92 9.57
N LYS A 67 8.30 -9.82 9.10
CA LYS A 67 9.42 -10.64 9.56
C LYS A 67 10.16 -10.04 10.77
N THR A 68 10.02 -8.74 11.00
CA THR A 68 10.93 -7.98 11.88
C THR A 68 10.25 -7.12 12.94
N SER A 69 8.97 -6.76 12.78
CA SER A 69 8.31 -5.77 13.64
C SER A 69 7.48 -6.39 14.77
N LYS A 70 7.30 -5.61 15.86
CA LYS A 70 6.31 -5.88 16.91
C LYS A 70 4.87 -5.71 16.41
N ASP A 71 4.71 -5.00 15.31
CA ASP A 71 3.43 -4.65 14.68
C ASP A 71 3.03 -5.65 13.59
N LYS A 72 3.51 -6.90 13.69
CA LYS A 72 3.22 -7.99 12.74
C LYS A 72 1.72 -8.13 12.46
N GLU A 73 0.88 -8.04 13.49
CA GLU A 73 -0.58 -8.12 13.32
C GLU A 73 -1.10 -7.01 12.39
N VAL A 74 -0.63 -5.77 12.58
CA VAL A 74 -1.01 -4.64 11.73
C VAL A 74 -0.50 -4.85 10.31
N ALA A 75 0.74 -5.32 10.16
CA ALA A 75 1.33 -5.64 8.86
C ALA A 75 0.56 -6.74 8.12
N ASP A 76 0.11 -7.79 8.83
CA ASP A 76 -0.72 -8.87 8.27
C ASP A 76 -2.08 -8.34 7.77
N ARG A 77 -2.70 -7.37 8.45
CA ARG A 77 -3.94 -6.73 7.97
C ARG A 77 -3.70 -5.89 6.72
N VAL A 78 -2.60 -5.14 6.68
CA VAL A 78 -2.22 -4.38 5.48
C VAL A 78 -1.95 -5.32 4.30
N ALA A 79 -1.23 -6.42 4.51
CA ALA A 79 -0.96 -7.43 3.49
C ALA A 79 -2.26 -7.99 2.87
N ARG A 80 -3.25 -8.34 3.70
CA ARG A 80 -4.57 -8.80 3.20
C ARG A 80 -5.26 -7.76 2.31
N LYS A 81 -5.20 -6.48 2.68
CA LYS A 81 -5.77 -5.39 1.86
C LYS A 81 -5.05 -5.21 0.53
N ILE A 82 -3.74 -5.44 0.49
CA ILE A 82 -2.93 -5.43 -0.72
C ILE A 82 -3.34 -6.60 -1.63
N GLU A 83 -3.46 -7.81 -1.08
CA GLU A 83 -3.94 -8.99 -1.80
C GLU A 83 -5.35 -8.80 -2.39
N GLU A 84 -6.29 -8.25 -1.61
CA GLU A 84 -7.63 -7.89 -2.09
C GLU A 84 -7.56 -6.91 -3.27
N GLY A 85 -6.64 -5.94 -3.20
CA GLY A 85 -6.37 -5.00 -4.30
C GLY A 85 -5.87 -5.70 -5.57
N TYR A 86 -4.95 -6.65 -5.45
CA TYR A 86 -4.49 -7.46 -6.58
C TYR A 86 -5.60 -8.32 -7.18
N MET A 87 -6.42 -8.96 -6.35
CA MET A 87 -7.54 -9.77 -6.81
C MET A 87 -8.55 -8.92 -7.58
N PHE A 88 -8.80 -7.68 -7.13
CA PHE A 88 -9.64 -6.73 -7.85
C PHE A 88 -9.07 -6.37 -9.23
N ILE A 89 -7.76 -6.06 -9.31
CA ILE A 89 -7.12 -5.71 -10.57
C ILE A 89 -7.10 -6.90 -11.54
N LYS A 90 -6.77 -8.11 -11.07
CA LYS A 90 -6.73 -9.33 -11.89
C LYS A 90 -8.11 -9.79 -12.38
N GLY A 91 -9.16 -9.45 -11.66
CA GLY A 91 -10.55 -9.80 -12.01
C GLY A 91 -11.21 -8.85 -13.01
N LYS A 92 -10.47 -7.86 -13.54
CA LYS A 92 -10.94 -6.87 -14.51
C LYS A 92 -10.26 -7.06 -15.86
#